data_AF-A0A2M8V0D0-F1
#
_entry.id   AF-A0A2M8V0D0-F1
#
_cell.length_a   1.000
_cell.length_b   1.000
_cell.length_c   1.000
_cell.angle_alpha   90.00
_cell.angle_beta   90.00
_cell.angle_gamma   90.00
#
_symmetry.space_group_name_H-M   'P 1'
#
loop_
_entity.id
_entity.type
_entity.pdbx_description
1 polymer ?
#
loop_
_entity_poly.entity_id
_entity_poly.type
_entity_poly.pdbx_seq_one_letter_code
_entity_poly.pdbx_strand_id
1 'polypeptide(L)'
;MSDRDRDYYWEQVRQQNRRKPPEDPKRNWRMLVKPLLWFLIPLLIIAAGTALWRNPASHAWVQERWMVLQSRLGLSPAGMEAAPAASPYSDSPRKLSDCIKPGNVIDDEVRACVKGYRPKTW
;
A
#
# COMPACT_ATOMS: atom_id res chain seq x y z
N MET A 1 -19.23 -64.88 36.70
CA MET A 1 -19.61 -63.74 37.56
C MET A 1 -21.05 -63.98 37.98
N SER A 2 -21.33 -64.08 39.28
CA SER A 2 -22.68 -64.42 39.73
C SER A 2 -23.62 -63.23 39.53
N ASP A 3 -24.92 -63.46 39.30
CA ASP A 3 -25.90 -62.37 39.15
C ASP A 3 -25.90 -61.43 40.38
N ARG A 4 -25.57 -61.97 41.56
CA ARG A 4 -25.46 -61.23 42.82
C ARG A 4 -24.33 -60.20 42.82
N ASP A 5 -23.20 -60.53 42.19
CA ASP A 5 -22.06 -59.61 42.07
C ASP A 5 -22.40 -58.45 41.13
N ARG A 6 -23.20 -58.71 40.10
CA ARG A 6 -23.67 -57.70 39.15
C ARG A 6 -24.60 -56.70 39.83
N ASP A 7 -25.54 -57.18 40.64
CA ASP A 7 -26.48 -56.30 41.35
C ASP A 7 -25.76 -55.45 42.41
N TYR A 8 -24.83 -56.05 43.15
CA TYR A 8 -23.99 -55.33 44.12
C TYR A 8 -23.16 -54.22 43.46
N TYR A 9 -22.57 -54.51 42.30
CA TYR A 9 -21.82 -53.51 41.52
C TYR A 9 -22.71 -52.33 41.10
N TRP A 10 -23.91 -52.61 40.57
CA TRP A 10 -24.83 -51.55 40.13
C TRP A 10 -25.34 -50.69 41.28
N GLU A 11 -25.55 -51.27 42.47
CA GLU A 11 -25.90 -50.49 43.66
C GLU A 11 -24.77 -49.55 44.08
N GLN A 12 -23.51 -50.01 44.06
CA GLN A 12 -22.37 -49.15 44.36
C GLN A 12 -22.23 -48.00 43.37
N VAL A 13 -22.35 -48.26 42.07
CA VAL A 13 -22.30 -47.22 41.03
C VAL A 13 -23.41 -46.19 41.23
N ARG A 14 -24.62 -46.64 41.58
CA ARG A 14 -25.78 -45.77 41.83
C ARG A 14 -25.57 -44.90 43.07
N GLN A 15 -25.02 -45.45 44.14
CA GLN A 15 -24.66 -44.68 45.34
C GLN A 15 -23.54 -43.68 45.08
N GLN A 16 -22.52 -44.07 44.30
CA GLN A 16 -21.41 -43.20 43.92
C GLN A 16 -21.89 -42.01 43.07
N ASN A 17 -22.80 -42.24 42.12
CA ASN A 17 -23.39 -41.17 41.32
C ASN A 17 -24.30 -40.24 42.14
N ARG A 18 -25.00 -40.76 43.16
CA ARG A 18 -25.77 -39.91 44.10
C ARG A 18 -24.89 -39.06 45.01
N ARG A 19 -23.67 -39.49 45.30
CA ARG A 19 -22.71 -38.77 46.14
C ARG A 19 -21.84 -37.78 45.38
N LYS A 20 -21.77 -37.85 44.05
CA LYS A 20 -21.08 -36.82 43.27
C LYS A 20 -21.84 -35.50 43.44
N PRO A 21 -21.20 -34.44 43.98
CA PRO A 21 -21.82 -33.13 43.97
C PRO A 21 -22.14 -32.73 42.52
N PRO A 22 -23.20 -31.93 42.28
CA PRO A 22 -23.45 -31.41 40.94
C PRO A 22 -22.16 -30.72 40.46
N GLU A 23 -21.72 -31.01 39.23
CA GLU A 23 -20.57 -30.32 38.67
C GLU A 23 -20.82 -28.82 38.77
N ASP A 24 -19.90 -28.10 39.42
CA ASP A 24 -19.98 -26.65 39.55
C ASP A 24 -20.25 -26.03 38.17
N PRO A 25 -21.17 -25.06 38.06
CA PRO A 25 -21.46 -24.42 36.79
C PRO A 25 -20.17 -23.80 36.28
N LYS A 26 -19.55 -24.46 35.31
CA LYS A 26 -18.29 -24.06 34.68
C LYS A 26 -18.50 -22.64 34.16
N ARG A 27 -18.03 -21.64 34.92
CA ARG A 27 -18.27 -20.23 34.67
C ARG A 27 -17.66 -19.91 33.30
N ASN A 28 -18.53 -19.76 32.30
CA ASN A 28 -18.21 -19.69 30.87
C ASN A 28 -17.50 -18.37 30.48
N TRP A 29 -16.47 -17.93 31.20
CA TRP A 29 -15.65 -16.76 30.82
C TRP A 29 -15.09 -16.88 29.41
N ARG A 30 -14.81 -18.12 28.98
CA ARG A 30 -14.34 -18.42 27.62
C ARG A 30 -15.37 -18.07 26.54
N MET A 31 -16.67 -17.99 26.85
CA MET A 31 -17.70 -17.51 25.92
C MET A 31 -17.62 -16.00 25.68
N LEU A 32 -17.20 -15.22 26.69
CA LEU A 32 -17.06 -13.75 26.59
C LEU A 32 -15.71 -13.33 26.00
N VAL A 33 -14.66 -14.14 26.21
CA VAL A 33 -13.31 -13.85 25.68
C VAL A 33 -13.29 -13.88 24.15
N LYS A 34 -14.04 -14.78 23.51
CA LYS A 34 -14.11 -14.89 22.04
C LYS A 34 -14.63 -13.61 21.35
N PRO A 35 -15.82 -13.08 21.69
CA PRO A 35 -16.30 -11.83 21.10
C PRO A 35 -15.43 -10.65 21.51
N LEU A 36 -14.91 -10.61 22.74
CA LEU A 36 -14.01 -9.56 23.19
C LEU A 36 -12.74 -9.49 22.33
N LEU A 37 -12.11 -10.63 22.06
CA LEU A 37 -10.95 -10.72 21.15
C LEU A 37 -11.32 -10.31 19.73
N TRP A 38 -12.50 -10.70 19.26
CA TRP A 38 -12.96 -10.36 17.92
C TRP A 38 -13.12 -8.84 17.71
N PHE A 39 -13.43 -8.08 18.76
CA PHE A 39 -13.44 -6.62 18.71
C PHE A 39 -12.07 -5.99 19.01
N LEU A 40 -11.32 -6.53 19.96
CA LEU A 40 -10.02 -5.98 20.36
C LEU A 40 -8.97 -6.08 19.25
N ILE A 41 -8.94 -7.19 18.50
CA ILE A 41 -7.96 -7.41 17.44
C ILE A 41 -8.09 -6.36 16.32
N PRO A 42 -9.26 -6.15 15.67
CA PRO A 42 -9.38 -5.14 14.63
C PRO A 42 -9.19 -3.72 15.19
N LEU A 43 -9.65 -3.44 16.42
CA LEU A 43 -9.41 -2.16 17.07
C LEU A 43 -7.91 -1.87 17.23
N LEU A 44 -7.12 -2.87 17.67
CA LEU A 44 -5.66 -2.76 17.78
C LEU A 44 -4.99 -2.56 16.42
N ILE A 45 -5.44 -3.25 15.37
CA ILE A 45 -4.90 -3.08 14.02
C ILE A 45 -5.18 -1.66 13.52
N ILE A 46 -6.39 -1.13 13.72
CA ILE A 46 -6.75 0.24 13.33
C ILE A 46 -5.94 1.26 14.15
N ALA A 47 -5.81 1.06 15.46
CA ALA A 47 -5.01 1.94 16.32
C ALA A 47 -3.52 1.93 15.92
N ALA A 48 -2.95 0.75 15.65
CA ALA A 48 -1.58 0.63 15.18
C ALA A 48 -1.40 1.26 13.79
N GLY A 49 -2.33 1.02 12.86
CA GLY A 49 -2.31 1.62 11.53
C GLY A 49 -2.39 3.14 11.57
N THR A 50 -3.25 3.70 12.42
CA THR A 50 -3.37 5.16 12.59
C THR A 50 -2.15 5.77 13.28
N ALA A 51 -1.57 5.10 14.27
CA ALA A 51 -0.33 5.52 14.91
C ALA A 51 0.84 5.51 13.92
N LEU A 52 0.92 4.46 13.08
CA LEU A 52 1.91 4.37 12.01
C LEU A 52 1.70 5.49 10.99
N TRP A 53 0.46 5.78 10.62
CA TRP A 53 0.12 6.84 9.66
C TRP A 53 0.44 8.25 10.17
N ARG A 54 0.37 8.48 11.48
CA ARG A 54 0.76 9.77 12.07
C ARG A 54 2.27 9.98 12.15
N ASN A 55 3.06 8.91 12.01
CA ASN A 55 4.51 9.00 12.12
C ASN A 55 5.14 9.31 10.74
N PRO A 56 5.78 10.48 10.54
CA PRO A 56 6.35 10.85 9.24
C PRO A 56 7.49 9.92 8.80
N ALA A 57 8.19 9.27 9.74
CA ALA A 57 9.26 8.33 9.43
C ALA A 57 8.76 7.03 8.78
N SER A 58 7.52 6.62 9.06
CA SER A 58 6.93 5.43 8.45
C SER A 58 6.65 5.64 6.96
N HIS A 59 6.21 6.85 6.59
CA HIS A 59 5.94 7.23 5.20
C HIS A 59 7.19 7.16 4.34
N ALA A 60 8.32 7.68 4.84
CA ALA A 60 9.60 7.62 4.12
C ALA A 60 10.02 6.17 3.83
N TRP A 61 9.95 5.31 4.84
CA TRP A 61 10.28 3.88 4.68
C TRP A 61 9.35 3.14 3.72
N VAL A 62 8.04 3.43 3.76
CA VAL A 62 7.06 2.85 2.82
C VAL A 62 7.34 3.32 1.39
N GLN A 63 7.63 4.61 1.20
CA GLN A 63 7.93 5.17 -0.12
C GLN A 63 9.17 4.53 -0.76
N GLU A 64 10.27 4.38 -0.01
CA GLU A 64 11.48 3.72 -0.51
C GLU A 64 11.20 2.29 -0.99
N ARG A 65 10.49 1.51 -0.18
CA ARG A 65 10.12 0.14 -0.52
C ARG A 65 9.15 0.07 -1.69
N TRP A 66 8.21 1.00 -1.76
CA TRP A 66 7.25 1.09 -2.84
C TRP A 66 7.92 1.40 -4.18
N MET A 67 8.90 2.31 -4.20
CA MET A 67 9.69 2.63 -5.39
C MET A 67 10.52 1.44 -5.87
N VAL A 68 11.13 0.68 -4.96
CA VAL A 68 11.84 -0.57 -5.29
C VAL A 68 10.88 -1.63 -5.85
N LEU A 69 9.66 -1.72 -5.33
CA LEU A 69 8.66 -2.64 -5.85
C LEU A 69 8.18 -2.23 -7.25
N GLN A 70 7.88 -0.96 -7.45
CA GLN A 70 7.43 -0.40 -8.74
C GLN A 70 8.47 -0.60 -9.84
N SER A 71 9.75 -0.30 -9.55
CA SER A 71 10.86 -0.54 -10.48
C SER A 71 11.01 -2.02 -10.86
N ARG A 72 10.86 -2.95 -9.90
CA ARG A 72 10.86 -4.39 -10.18
C ARG A 72 9.66 -4.84 -11.03
N LEU A 73 8.53 -4.16 -10.90
CA LEU A 73 7.33 -4.42 -11.67
C LEU A 73 7.32 -3.69 -13.03
N GLY A 74 8.35 -2.91 -13.35
CA GLY A 74 8.43 -2.12 -14.59
C GLY A 74 7.40 -0.99 -14.67
N LEU A 75 6.78 -0.64 -13.54
CA LEU A 75 5.82 0.46 -13.44
C LEU A 75 6.61 1.74 -13.19
N SER A 76 6.88 2.51 -14.25
CA SER A 76 7.45 3.85 -14.10
C SER A 76 6.43 4.76 -13.41
N PRO A 77 6.81 5.56 -12.39
CA PRO A 77 5.88 6.45 -11.70
C PRO A 77 5.26 7.42 -12.73
N ALA A 78 3.93 7.40 -12.83
CA ALA A 78 3.13 8.20 -13.77
C ALA A 78 3.21 9.73 -13.56
N GLY A 79 4.12 10.22 -12.71
CA GLY A 79 4.33 11.64 -12.40
C GLY A 79 5.57 12.26 -13.05
N MET A 80 6.41 11.49 -13.74
CA MET A 80 7.40 12.06 -14.66
C MET A 80 6.75 12.20 -16.03
N GLU A 81 5.81 13.14 -16.12
CA GLU A 81 5.49 13.77 -17.40
C GLU A 81 6.83 14.25 -17.95
N ALA A 82 7.33 13.58 -18.98
CA ALA A 82 8.58 13.95 -19.63
C ALA A 82 8.45 15.42 -20.01
N ALA A 83 9.19 16.29 -19.31
CA ALA A 83 9.28 17.68 -19.68
C ALA A 83 9.58 17.71 -21.18
N PRO A 84 8.77 18.40 -22.01
CA PRO A 84 9.01 18.43 -23.43
C PRO A 84 10.45 18.91 -23.62
N ALA A 85 11.24 18.12 -24.35
CA ALA A 85 12.66 18.41 -24.57
C ALA A 85 12.83 19.89 -24.88
N ALA A 86 13.62 20.60 -24.06
CA ALA A 86 13.84 22.03 -24.23
C ALA A 86 14.25 22.29 -25.67
N SER A 87 13.36 22.90 -26.45
CA SER A 87 13.63 23.20 -27.84
C SER A 87 14.86 24.11 -27.89
N PRO A 88 15.90 23.81 -28.68
CA PRO A 88 17.18 24.55 -28.67
C PRO A 88 17.10 26.01 -29.16
N TYR A 89 15.88 26.55 -29.32
CA TYR A 89 15.59 27.89 -29.83
C TYR A 89 14.79 28.76 -28.85
N SER A 90 14.65 28.37 -27.57
CA SER A 90 13.88 29.13 -26.57
C SER A 90 14.45 30.50 -26.22
N ASP A 91 15.74 30.74 -26.49
CA ASP A 91 16.43 31.98 -26.10
C ASP A 91 16.47 33.06 -27.20
N SER A 92 15.76 32.87 -28.32
CA SER A 92 15.73 33.85 -29.40
C SER A 92 14.49 34.75 -29.36
N PRO A 93 14.63 36.09 -29.41
CA PRO A 93 13.51 37.01 -29.49
C PRO A 93 12.78 37.01 -30.85
N ARG A 94 13.31 36.33 -31.87
CA ARG A 94 12.69 36.21 -33.21
C ARG A 94 12.21 34.78 -33.47
N LYS A 95 10.96 34.65 -33.94
CA LYS A 95 10.33 33.38 -34.29
C LYS A 95 11.03 32.78 -35.51
N LEU A 96 11.30 31.47 -35.47
CA LEU A 96 11.86 30.69 -36.58
C LEU A 96 11.07 30.89 -37.89
N SER A 97 9.75 31.08 -37.80
CA SER A 97 8.86 31.35 -38.93
C SER A 97 9.26 32.56 -39.78
N ASP A 98 9.91 33.56 -39.18
CA ASP A 98 10.22 34.83 -39.86
C ASP A 98 11.56 34.78 -40.61
N CYS A 99 12.38 33.76 -40.31
CA CYS A 99 13.72 33.56 -40.86
C CYS A 99 13.79 32.39 -41.88
N ILE A 100 12.71 31.62 -42.05
CA ILE A 100 12.65 30.54 -43.04
C ILE A 100 12.38 31.15 -44.42
N LYS A 101 13.34 31.00 -45.35
CA LYS A 101 13.16 31.37 -46.76
C LYS A 101 12.27 30.32 -47.45
N PRO A 102 11.19 30.70 -48.16
CA PRO A 102 10.36 29.73 -48.87
C PRO A 102 11.17 29.10 -50.01
N GLY A 103 11.46 27.81 -49.91
CA GLY A 103 12.14 27.03 -50.95
C GLY A 103 13.64 26.77 -50.75
N ASN A 104 14.26 27.18 -49.65
CA ASN A 104 15.64 26.80 -49.33
C ASN A 104 15.85 26.68 -47.82
N VAL A 105 15.89 25.44 -47.31
CA VAL A 105 16.11 25.13 -45.90
C VAL A 105 17.62 24.97 -45.68
N ILE A 106 18.36 26.08 -45.70
CA ILE A 106 19.73 26.08 -45.20
C ILE A 106 19.66 26.56 -43.75
N ASP A 107 19.74 25.60 -42.83
CA ASP A 107 19.68 25.79 -41.37
C ASP A 107 20.67 26.84 -40.83
N ASP A 108 21.82 27.01 -41.50
CA ASP A 108 22.86 27.94 -41.04
C ASP A 108 22.48 29.42 -41.19
N GLU A 109 21.74 29.78 -42.24
CA GLU A 109 21.26 31.15 -42.44
C GLU A 109 20.12 31.49 -41.47
N VAL A 110 19.25 30.51 -41.19
CA VAL A 110 18.16 30.62 -40.22
C VAL A 110 18.74 30.82 -38.82
N ARG A 111 19.78 30.05 -38.46
CA ARG A 111 20.49 30.18 -37.17
C ARG A 111 21.12 31.57 -37.00
N ALA A 112 21.69 32.15 -38.06
CA ALA A 112 22.27 33.50 -38.01
C ALA A 112 21.20 34.61 -37.92
N CYS A 113 20.06 34.44 -38.57
CA CYS A 113 18.92 35.35 -38.53
C CYS A 113 18.22 35.37 -37.15
N VAL A 114 18.01 34.18 -36.58
CA VAL A 114 17.42 33.97 -35.25
C VAL A 114 18.32 34.59 -34.16
N LYS A 115 19.64 34.43 -34.27
CA LYS A 115 20.61 35.07 -33.35
C LYS A 115 20.86 36.56 -33.62
N GLY A 116 20.25 37.15 -34.65
CA GLY A 116 20.30 38.60 -34.93
C GLY A 116 21.58 39.11 -35.61
N TYR A 117 22.44 38.25 -36.14
CA TYR A 117 23.73 38.63 -36.73
C TYR A 117 23.66 39.21 -38.16
N ARG A 118 22.50 39.16 -38.83
CA ARG A 118 22.27 39.85 -40.12
C ARG A 118 20.86 40.44 -40.25
N PRO A 119 20.70 41.62 -40.85
CA PRO A 119 19.42 42.09 -41.36
C PRO A 119 19.01 41.30 -42.62
N LYS A 120 17.69 41.18 -42.79
CA LYS A 120 16.99 40.48 -43.87
C LYS A 120 17.26 41.17 -45.21
N THR A 121 18.30 40.72 -45.93
CA THR A 121 18.58 41.12 -47.31
C THR A 121 18.20 39.95 -48.20
N TRP A 122 16.96 39.96 -48.67
CA TRP A 122 16.61 39.15 -49.82
C TRP A 122 17.09 39.88 -51.08
#